data_AF-A0A520Y7T1-F1
#
_entry.id   AF-A0A520Y7T1-F1
#
_cell.length_a   1.000
_cell.length_b   1.000
_cell.length_c   1.000
_cell.angle_alpha   90.00
_cell.angle_beta   90.00
_cell.angle_gamma   90.00
#
_symmetry.space_group_name_H-M   'P 1'
#
loop_
_entity.id
_entity.type
_entity.pdbx_description
1 polymer ?
#
loop_
_entity_poly.entity_id
_entity_poly.type
_entity_poly.pdbx_seq_one_letter_code
_entity_poly.pdbx_strand_id
1 'polypeptide(L)'
;MAYEAQQTLDAPQVGRASEISLKNSAAQLSATGRPNGLIPKLAYRTDGFLVSQLRKLQPSDLKEPPELVHDLTAFASSDDYRNYRHRPRDLFPTPGRIAVRKRWLGPQRVGYAEWSWHSAHPLVFRDIKHEYRSHRDNQTALLRTLNLRLKGKPMAILVNGFSSGHHLMERVAWPMREFFRRGINVSLFALPFHGRRGHSFPPEWPQQDTAFTIEGFRQAIWDLQIAIRAMRDAGASHVGVVGMSLGGYTASLLATVTSDVDFVLAYIPICSVADVM
;
A
#
# COMPACT_ATOMS: atom_id res chain seq x y z
N MET A 1 14.64 -54.28 -8.26
CA MET A 1 13.74 -55.08 -7.40
C MET A 1 14.05 -54.67 -5.96
N ALA A 2 13.00 -54.40 -5.17
CA ALA A 2 12.96 -53.59 -3.92
C ALA A 2 12.98 -52.08 -4.22
N TYR A 3 11.89 -51.30 -4.20
CA TYR A 3 10.69 -51.18 -3.35
C TYR A 3 11.00 -50.70 -1.93
N GLU A 4 10.99 -49.39 -1.73
CA GLU A 4 10.87 -48.75 -0.42
C GLU A 4 10.02 -47.46 -0.52
N ALA A 5 9.23 -47.24 0.51
CA ALA A 5 7.92 -46.58 0.50
C ALA A 5 7.95 -45.05 0.37
N GLN A 6 7.06 -44.53 -0.47
CA GLN A 6 6.53 -43.17 -0.34
C GLN A 6 5.64 -43.10 0.89
N GLN A 7 6.00 -42.24 1.85
CA GLN A 7 5.07 -41.79 2.89
C GLN A 7 4.06 -40.85 2.26
N THR A 8 2.84 -41.33 2.09
CA THR A 8 1.65 -40.55 1.79
C THR A 8 1.26 -39.75 3.03
N LEU A 9 1.33 -38.41 2.92
CA LEU A 9 0.67 -37.51 3.87
C LEU A 9 -0.83 -37.53 3.57
N ASP A 10 -1.61 -38.16 4.45
CA ASP A 10 -3.07 -38.17 4.39
C ASP A 10 -3.61 -36.74 4.52
N ALA A 11 -4.19 -36.22 3.45
CA ALA A 11 -5.02 -35.03 3.46
C ALA A 11 -6.42 -35.41 3.98
N PRO A 12 -6.98 -34.74 5.00
CA PRO A 12 -8.35 -35.01 5.42
C PRO A 12 -9.32 -34.64 4.30
N GLN A 13 -10.19 -35.59 3.95
CA GLN A 13 -11.28 -35.38 3.00
C GLN A 13 -12.19 -34.25 3.46
N VAL A 14 -12.16 -33.13 2.74
CA VAL A 14 -13.15 -32.06 2.88
C VAL A 14 -14.34 -32.46 2.02
N GLY A 15 -15.37 -33.00 2.68
CA GLY A 15 -16.66 -33.29 2.07
C GLY A 15 -17.28 -32.03 1.45
N ARG A 16 -17.86 -32.19 0.25
CA ARG A 16 -18.70 -31.19 -0.41
C ARG A 16 -19.83 -30.75 0.52
N ALA A 17 -19.77 -29.52 1.02
CA ALA A 17 -20.93 -28.80 1.52
C ALA A 17 -21.43 -27.86 0.41
N SER A 18 -22.13 -28.44 -0.56
CA SER A 18 -23.10 -27.69 -1.37
C SER A 18 -24.29 -27.31 -0.48
N GLU A 19 -24.82 -26.11 -0.69
CA GLU A 19 -25.99 -25.50 -0.03
C GLU A 19 -25.72 -24.70 1.25
N ILE A 20 -25.22 -23.47 1.06
CA ILE A 20 -25.53 -22.37 2.00
C ILE A 20 -26.42 -21.38 1.25
N SER A 21 -27.72 -21.48 1.54
CA SER A 21 -28.75 -20.53 1.11
C SER A 21 -28.51 -19.17 1.77
N LEU A 22 -28.31 -18.14 0.95
CA LEU A 22 -27.96 -16.76 1.34
C LEU A 22 -29.07 -15.95 2.03
N LYS A 23 -30.07 -16.59 2.66
CA LYS A 23 -31.24 -15.87 3.20
C LYS A 23 -31.33 -15.75 4.73
N ASN A 24 -30.43 -16.32 5.54
CA ASN A 24 -30.56 -16.25 7.01
C ASN A 24 -29.23 -16.15 7.79
N SER A 25 -28.25 -15.37 7.32
CA SER A 25 -26.97 -15.14 8.04
C SER A 25 -27.03 -13.95 9.02
N ALA A 26 -28.18 -13.73 9.67
CA ALA A 26 -28.33 -12.74 10.73
C ALA A 26 -28.42 -13.43 12.10
N ALA A 27 -27.42 -14.24 12.45
CA ALA A 27 -27.27 -14.75 13.81
C ALA A 27 -25.80 -15.07 14.14
N GLN A 28 -25.33 -14.39 15.19
CA GLN A 28 -24.15 -14.69 16.00
C GLN A 28 -22.75 -14.38 15.41
N LEU A 29 -22.54 -13.11 15.05
CA LEU A 29 -21.28 -12.46 15.42
C LEU A 29 -21.27 -12.35 16.95
N SER A 30 -20.37 -13.06 17.62
CA SER A 30 -20.16 -12.95 19.07
C SER A 30 -20.07 -11.48 19.48
N ALA A 31 -20.86 -11.07 20.46
CA ALA A 31 -20.80 -9.72 21.01
C ALA A 31 -19.35 -9.40 21.42
N THR A 32 -18.67 -8.57 20.63
CA THR A 32 -17.32 -8.09 20.93
C THR A 32 -17.39 -7.36 22.27
N GLY A 33 -16.78 -7.95 23.31
CA GLY A 33 -16.76 -7.38 24.65
C GLY A 33 -16.24 -5.94 24.61
N ARG A 34 -16.92 -5.02 25.30
CA ARG A 34 -16.46 -3.63 25.39
C ARG A 34 -15.05 -3.61 26.02
N PRO A 35 -14.06 -2.98 25.38
CA PRO A 35 -12.70 -2.97 25.91
C PRO A 35 -12.64 -2.29 27.29
N ASN A 36 -11.97 -2.93 28.25
CA ASN A 36 -11.68 -2.36 29.56
C ASN A 36 -10.29 -1.69 29.55
N GLY A 37 -10.17 -0.54 30.21
CA GLY A 37 -8.96 0.29 30.21
C GLY A 37 -8.99 1.48 29.23
N LEU A 38 -8.19 2.50 29.51
CA LEU A 38 -8.15 3.77 28.74
C LEU A 38 -7.62 3.60 27.32
N ILE A 39 -6.53 2.83 27.14
CA ILE A 39 -5.89 2.63 25.84
C ILE A 39 -6.77 1.77 24.90
N PRO A 40 -7.32 0.61 25.33
CA PRO A 40 -8.21 -0.18 24.47
C PRO A 40 -9.51 0.53 24.10
N LYS A 41 -10.06 1.36 24.99
CA LYS A 41 -11.23 2.21 24.68
C LYS A 41 -10.90 3.30 23.65
N LEU A 42 -9.71 3.88 23.73
CA LEU A 42 -9.26 4.86 22.76
C LEU A 42 -9.08 4.21 21.39
N ALA A 43 -8.37 3.08 21.32
CA ALA A 43 -8.20 2.30 20.09
C ALA A 43 -9.55 1.91 19.46
N TYR A 44 -10.49 1.35 20.23
CA TYR A 44 -11.82 0.99 19.73
C TYR A 44 -12.62 2.20 19.23
N ARG A 45 -12.50 3.36 19.87
CA ARG A 45 -13.13 4.61 19.39
C ARG A 45 -12.46 5.12 18.13
N THR A 46 -11.14 5.00 18.02
CA THR A 46 -10.39 5.36 16.81
C THR A 46 -10.75 4.43 15.65
N ASP A 47 -10.87 3.13 15.90
CA ASP A 47 -11.32 2.14 14.90
C ASP A 47 -12.76 2.42 14.47
N GLY A 48 -13.69 2.65 15.40
CA GLY A 48 -15.07 3.01 15.07
C GLY A 48 -15.18 4.32 14.30
N PHE A 49 -14.34 5.31 14.62
CA PHE A 49 -14.25 6.56 13.87
C PHE A 49 -13.70 6.32 12.46
N LEU A 50 -12.59 5.59 12.32
CA LEU A 50 -11.99 5.25 11.02
C LEU A 50 -12.96 4.47 10.13
N VAL A 51 -13.61 3.43 10.66
CA VAL A 51 -14.65 2.67 9.95
C VAL A 51 -15.81 3.58 9.52
N SER A 52 -16.23 4.52 10.38
CA SER A 52 -17.30 5.47 10.03
C SER A 52 -16.89 6.46 8.92
N GLN A 53 -15.61 6.85 8.86
CA GLN A 53 -15.10 7.70 7.78
C GLN A 53 -14.98 6.91 6.49
N LEU A 54 -14.49 5.66 6.54
CA LEU A 54 -14.46 4.75 5.38
C LEU A 54 -15.86 4.53 4.80
N ARG A 55 -16.88 4.34 5.65
CA ARG A 55 -18.27 4.16 5.19
C ARG A 55 -18.87 5.40 4.53
N LYS A 56 -18.41 6.60 4.92
CA LYS A 56 -18.82 7.86 4.28
C LYS A 56 -18.12 8.11 2.95
N LEU A 57 -17.06 7.37 2.67
CA LEU A 57 -16.32 7.41 1.41
C LEU A 57 -16.81 6.33 0.43
N GLN A 58 -17.84 5.54 0.77
CA GLN A 58 -18.43 4.60 -0.19
C GLN A 58 -19.02 5.39 -1.37
N PRO A 59 -18.52 5.18 -2.59
CA PRO A 59 -19.06 5.80 -3.79
C PRO A 59 -20.54 5.45 -3.94
N SER A 60 -21.35 6.39 -4.43
CA SER A 60 -22.77 6.16 -4.70
C SER A 60 -23.03 5.39 -6.00
N ASP A 61 -21.97 5.15 -6.77
CA ASP A 61 -21.90 4.56 -8.10
C ASP A 61 -21.12 3.23 -8.09
N LEU A 62 -21.06 2.55 -6.94
CA LEU A 62 -20.46 1.23 -6.84
C LEU A 62 -21.21 0.26 -7.76
N LYS A 63 -20.47 -0.38 -8.68
CA LYS A 63 -20.94 -1.54 -9.45
C LYS A 63 -21.57 -2.59 -8.56
N GLU A 64 -22.68 -3.14 -9.03
CA GLU A 64 -23.35 -4.25 -8.36
C GLU A 64 -22.50 -5.53 -8.44
N PRO A 65 -22.63 -6.51 -7.52
CA PRO A 65 -21.81 -7.71 -7.52
C PRO A 65 -21.74 -8.47 -8.86
N PRO A 66 -22.82 -8.61 -9.66
CA PRO A 66 -22.75 -9.24 -10.97
C PRO A 66 -21.89 -8.47 -11.98
N GLU A 67 -21.90 -7.15 -11.92
CA GLU A 67 -21.09 -6.28 -12.80
C GLU A 67 -19.61 -6.41 -12.43
N LEU A 68 -19.29 -6.40 -11.13
CA LEU A 68 -17.94 -6.66 -10.64
C LEU A 68 -17.42 -8.02 -11.10
N VAL A 69 -18.24 -9.08 -11.01
CA VAL A 69 -17.88 -10.43 -11.48
C VAL A 69 -17.66 -10.44 -13.00
N HIS A 70 -18.50 -9.75 -13.76
CA HIS A 70 -18.36 -9.62 -15.21
C HIS A 70 -17.01 -8.96 -15.57
N ASP A 71 -16.71 -7.81 -14.94
CA ASP A 71 -15.49 -7.06 -15.20
C ASP A 71 -14.23 -7.83 -14.79
N LEU A 72 -14.25 -8.50 -13.64
CA LEU A 72 -13.15 -9.37 -13.21
C LEU A 72 -12.93 -10.54 -14.18
N THR A 73 -14.01 -11.10 -14.72
CA THR A 73 -13.92 -12.18 -15.72
C THR A 73 -13.36 -11.68 -17.05
N ALA A 74 -13.77 -10.48 -17.49
CA ALA A 74 -13.23 -9.81 -18.66
C ALA A 74 -11.74 -9.48 -18.47
N PHE A 75 -11.38 -8.89 -17.34
CA PHE A 75 -10.00 -8.58 -16.97
C PHE A 75 -9.13 -9.84 -16.93
N ALA A 76 -9.59 -10.92 -16.29
CA ALA A 76 -8.89 -12.20 -16.23
C ALA A 76 -8.71 -12.86 -17.61
N SER A 77 -9.52 -12.45 -18.58
CA SER A 77 -9.44 -12.89 -19.97
C SER A 77 -8.56 -11.99 -20.86
N SER A 78 -8.09 -10.85 -20.36
CA SER A 78 -7.22 -9.96 -21.12
C SER A 78 -5.84 -10.60 -21.39
N ASP A 79 -5.29 -10.34 -22.58
CA ASP A 79 -3.97 -10.83 -22.96
C ASP A 79 -2.87 -10.22 -22.07
N ASP A 80 -3.01 -8.95 -21.69
CA ASP A 80 -2.10 -8.31 -20.73
C ASP A 80 -2.08 -9.11 -19.42
N TYR A 81 -3.22 -9.32 -18.75
CA TYR A 81 -3.24 -10.10 -17.50
C TYR A 81 -2.72 -11.54 -17.68
N ARG A 82 -3.11 -12.23 -18.76
CA ARG A 82 -2.66 -13.61 -19.04
C ARG A 82 -1.16 -13.71 -19.26
N ASN A 83 -0.55 -12.74 -19.93
CA ASN A 83 0.89 -12.71 -20.14
C ASN A 83 1.65 -12.58 -18.82
N TYR A 84 1.17 -11.71 -17.92
CA TYR A 84 1.89 -11.41 -16.67
C TYR A 84 1.60 -12.39 -15.54
N ARG A 85 0.42 -13.03 -15.46
CA ARG A 85 0.13 -14.02 -14.39
C ARG A 85 1.11 -15.19 -14.35
N HIS A 86 1.72 -15.52 -15.49
CA HIS A 86 2.69 -16.61 -15.62
C HIS A 86 4.14 -16.17 -15.38
N ARG A 87 4.37 -14.87 -15.15
CA ARG A 87 5.68 -14.26 -14.91
C ARG A 87 5.62 -13.27 -13.74
N PRO A 88 5.43 -13.74 -12.50
CA PRO A 88 5.22 -12.86 -11.36
C PRO A 88 6.38 -11.88 -11.09
N ARG A 89 7.61 -12.23 -11.51
CA ARG A 89 8.78 -11.34 -11.43
C ARG A 89 8.64 -10.09 -12.32
N ASP A 90 7.84 -10.19 -13.38
CA ASP A 90 7.58 -9.07 -14.30
C ASP A 90 6.45 -8.16 -13.77
N LEU A 91 5.71 -8.62 -12.74
CA LEU A 91 4.65 -7.85 -12.11
C LEU A 91 5.21 -6.68 -11.28
N PHE A 92 6.42 -6.78 -10.76
CA PHE A 92 7.06 -5.70 -10.01
C PHE A 92 8.52 -5.58 -10.42
N PRO A 93 8.81 -4.94 -11.57
CA PRO A 93 10.17 -4.84 -12.06
C PRO A 93 11.02 -3.99 -11.12
N THR A 94 12.29 -4.35 -10.97
CA THR A 94 13.24 -3.57 -10.19
C THR A 94 13.69 -2.34 -10.98
N PRO A 95 13.56 -1.12 -10.42
CA PRO A 95 13.99 0.10 -11.10
C PRO A 95 15.51 0.14 -11.25
N GLY A 96 15.97 0.43 -12.47
CA GLY A 96 17.36 0.82 -12.74
C GLY A 96 17.76 2.10 -12.00
N ARG A 97 18.95 2.65 -12.30
CA ARG A 97 19.38 3.93 -11.71
C ARG A 97 18.49 5.06 -12.24
N ILE A 98 17.74 5.67 -11.33
CA ILE A 98 16.86 6.81 -11.61
C ILE A 98 17.42 8.03 -10.87
N ALA A 99 17.49 9.16 -11.57
CA ALA A 99 17.95 10.41 -10.99
C ALA A 99 16.96 10.90 -9.93
N VAL A 100 17.44 11.02 -8.68
CA VAL A 100 16.66 11.56 -7.56
C VAL A 100 17.14 12.97 -7.26
N ARG A 101 16.24 13.95 -7.37
CA ARG A 101 16.52 15.35 -7.02
C ARG A 101 16.19 15.58 -5.55
N LYS A 102 17.11 16.18 -4.81
CA LYS A 102 16.91 16.62 -3.42
C LYS A 102 16.79 18.14 -3.35
N ARG A 103 15.78 18.66 -2.65
CA ARG A 103 15.57 20.08 -2.38
C ARG A 103 15.38 20.34 -0.88
N TRP A 104 16.07 21.36 -0.36
CA TRP A 104 15.94 21.82 1.02
C TRP A 104 14.73 22.74 1.20
N LEU A 105 13.92 22.52 2.23
CA LEU A 105 12.67 23.28 2.48
C LEU A 105 12.65 24.04 3.83
N GLY A 106 13.80 24.36 4.43
CA GLY A 106 13.86 25.18 5.66
C GLY A 106 15.26 25.35 6.26
N PRO A 107 15.45 26.23 7.26
CA PRO A 107 16.75 26.49 7.87
C PRO A 107 17.30 25.28 8.63
N GLN A 108 18.63 25.13 8.61
CA GLN A 108 19.43 23.94 8.91
C GLN A 108 19.17 23.19 10.25
N ARG A 109 18.41 23.78 11.19
CA ARG A 109 18.16 23.19 12.53
C ARG A 109 16.84 22.41 12.65
N VAL A 110 15.85 22.65 11.77
CA VAL A 110 14.59 21.86 11.66
C VAL A 110 14.29 21.58 10.18
N GLY A 111 15.36 21.37 9.39
CA GLY A 111 15.27 21.31 7.94
C GLY A 111 14.52 20.07 7.45
N TYR A 112 13.60 20.29 6.51
CA TYR A 112 12.96 19.25 5.72
C TYR A 112 13.73 19.10 4.41
N ALA A 113 13.93 17.86 3.95
CA ALA A 113 14.37 17.59 2.58
C ALA A 113 13.21 16.98 1.80
N GLU A 114 12.97 17.49 0.61
CA GLU A 114 12.10 16.86 -0.37
C GLU A 114 12.94 16.17 -1.42
N TRP A 115 12.65 14.91 -1.66
CA TRP A 115 13.22 14.10 -2.71
C TRP A 115 12.14 13.86 -3.75
N SER A 116 12.50 14.02 -5.02
CA SER A 116 11.59 13.87 -6.14
C SER A 116 12.28 13.17 -7.30
N TRP A 117 11.56 12.29 -7.99
CA TRP A 117 12.03 11.63 -9.20
C TRP A 117 10.86 11.43 -10.18
N HIS A 118 11.19 11.24 -11.44
CA HIS A 118 10.20 10.87 -12.44
C HIS A 118 9.82 9.39 -12.26
N SER A 119 8.53 9.13 -12.03
CA SER A 119 7.97 7.80 -11.79
C SER A 119 7.74 7.05 -13.11
N ALA A 120 8.82 6.75 -13.82
CA ALA A 120 8.82 6.03 -15.09
C ALA A 120 8.59 4.51 -14.95
N HIS A 121 7.63 4.09 -14.11
CA HIS A 121 7.25 2.68 -13.98
C HIS A 121 6.70 2.17 -15.33
N PRO A 122 7.07 0.97 -15.80
CA PRO A 122 6.54 0.42 -17.04
C PRO A 122 5.09 -0.04 -16.83
N LEU A 123 4.18 0.49 -17.66
CA LEU A 123 2.76 0.10 -17.66
C LEU A 123 2.58 -1.25 -18.33
N VAL A 124 1.71 -2.05 -17.75
CA VAL A 124 1.33 -3.37 -18.27
C VAL A 124 0.03 -3.31 -19.05
N PHE A 125 -0.97 -2.61 -18.51
CA PHE A 125 -2.30 -2.57 -19.08
C PHE A 125 -2.39 -1.45 -20.11
N ARG A 126 -2.49 -1.83 -21.38
CA ARG A 126 -2.42 -0.86 -22.50
C ARG A 126 -3.65 0.04 -22.58
N ASP A 127 -4.80 -0.51 -22.23
CA ASP A 127 -6.09 0.17 -22.37
C ASP A 127 -6.19 1.41 -21.48
N ILE A 128 -5.64 1.34 -20.27
CA ILE A 128 -5.62 2.48 -19.33
C ILE A 128 -4.46 3.45 -19.58
N LYS A 129 -3.52 3.14 -20.48
CA LYS A 129 -2.25 3.88 -20.60
C LYS A 129 -2.45 5.37 -20.83
N HIS A 130 -3.39 5.72 -21.71
CA HIS A 130 -3.67 7.11 -22.03
C HIS A 130 -4.20 7.87 -20.81
N GLU A 131 -5.24 7.34 -20.17
CA GLU A 131 -5.85 7.90 -18.97
C GLU A 131 -4.82 8.01 -17.83
N TYR A 132 -4.13 6.92 -17.52
CA TYR A 132 -3.17 6.84 -16.42
C TYR A 132 -2.02 7.85 -16.58
N ARG A 133 -1.52 8.06 -17.80
CA ARG A 133 -0.44 9.03 -18.10
C ARG A 133 -0.93 10.47 -18.24
N SER A 134 -2.22 10.69 -18.42
CA SER A 134 -2.80 12.05 -18.47
C SER A 134 -2.64 12.78 -17.13
N HIS A 135 -2.61 12.02 -16.02
CA HIS A 135 -2.34 12.49 -14.66
C HIS A 135 -0.85 12.83 -14.48
N ARG A 136 -0.46 14.05 -14.91
CA ARG A 136 0.95 14.48 -14.98
C ARG A 136 1.65 14.55 -13.62
N ASP A 137 0.95 15.00 -12.57
CA ASP A 137 1.53 15.08 -11.23
C ASP A 137 1.81 13.70 -10.63
N ASN A 138 0.99 12.70 -10.97
CA ASN A 138 1.22 11.33 -10.58
C ASN A 138 2.53 10.76 -11.17
N GLN A 139 3.04 11.34 -12.26
CA GLN A 139 4.31 10.96 -12.89
C GLN A 139 5.54 11.48 -12.14
N THR A 140 5.36 12.20 -11.03
CA THR A 140 6.46 12.65 -10.17
C THR A 140 6.26 12.11 -8.75
N ALA A 141 7.11 11.19 -8.34
CA ALA A 141 7.09 10.66 -6.99
C ALA A 141 7.72 11.65 -6.01
N LEU A 142 7.24 11.61 -4.76
CA LEU A 142 7.62 12.55 -3.71
C LEU A 142 7.88 11.83 -2.39
N LEU A 143 9.01 12.16 -1.78
CA LEU A 143 9.42 11.69 -0.47
C LEU A 143 9.90 12.89 0.35
N ARG A 144 9.42 13.03 1.58
CA ARG A 144 9.82 14.13 2.46
C ARG A 144 10.49 13.61 3.72
N THR A 145 11.78 13.85 3.85
CA THR A 145 12.55 13.46 5.03
C THR A 145 12.50 14.54 6.10
N LEU A 146 12.23 14.13 7.34
CA LEU A 146 12.26 14.98 8.52
C LEU A 146 13.57 14.73 9.27
N ASN A 147 14.29 15.80 9.61
CA ASN A 147 15.54 15.75 10.38
C ASN A 147 16.69 14.98 9.69
N LEU A 148 17.84 15.63 9.54
CA LEU A 148 18.77 15.31 8.45
C LEU A 148 20.07 14.66 8.91
N ARG A 149 20.17 14.36 10.20
CA ARG A 149 21.23 13.49 10.72
C ARG A 149 20.89 12.05 10.37
N LEU A 150 20.86 11.77 9.06
CA LEU A 150 20.53 10.49 8.43
C LEU A 150 21.66 9.49 8.56
N LYS A 151 22.90 9.96 8.39
CA LYS A 151 24.08 9.13 8.33
C LYS A 151 24.20 8.25 9.57
N GLY A 152 24.24 6.93 9.36
CA GLY A 152 24.42 5.92 10.40
C GLY A 152 23.16 5.61 11.23
N LYS A 153 22.02 6.24 10.94
CA LYS A 153 20.78 6.02 11.69
C LYS A 153 19.75 5.22 10.88
N PRO A 154 18.89 4.43 11.55
CA PRO A 154 17.77 3.77 10.88
C PRO A 154 16.77 4.80 10.34
N MET A 155 16.09 4.44 9.26
CA MET A 155 15.09 5.23 8.56
C MET A 155 13.79 4.43 8.43
N ALA A 156 12.67 5.04 8.79
CA ALA A 156 11.32 4.57 8.49
C ALA A 156 10.69 5.43 7.39
N ILE A 157 10.36 4.82 6.25
CA ILE A 157 9.55 5.44 5.20
C ILE A 157 8.08 5.20 5.57
N LEU A 158 7.37 6.25 5.95
CA LEU A 158 5.95 6.20 6.29
C LEU A 158 5.10 6.39 5.03
N VAL A 159 4.25 5.42 4.76
CA VAL A 159 3.36 5.39 3.58
C VAL A 159 1.94 5.73 4.04
N ASN A 160 1.38 6.79 3.44
CA ASN A 160 0.06 7.32 3.79
C ASN A 160 -1.09 6.32 3.55
N GLY A 161 -2.23 6.56 4.22
CA GLY A 161 -3.49 5.89 3.93
C GLY A 161 -4.29 6.57 2.80
N PHE A 162 -5.47 6.01 2.49
CA PHE A 162 -6.34 6.40 1.37
C PHE A 162 -6.69 7.89 1.38
N SER A 163 -7.18 8.45 2.49
CA SER A 163 -7.63 9.85 2.53
C SER A 163 -6.50 10.84 2.84
N SER A 164 -5.23 10.51 2.55
CA SER A 164 -4.08 11.29 3.02
C SER A 164 -3.01 11.49 1.94
N GLY A 165 -1.78 11.86 2.31
CA GLY A 165 -0.71 12.18 1.34
C GLY A 165 -0.25 13.65 1.32
N HIS A 166 -0.99 14.55 1.97
CA HIS A 166 -0.42 15.85 2.34
C HIS A 166 0.51 15.67 3.54
N HIS A 167 1.82 15.81 3.31
CA HIS A 167 2.86 15.62 4.33
C HIS A 167 2.63 16.39 5.65
N LEU A 168 1.85 17.48 5.65
CA LEU A 168 1.51 18.23 6.86
C LEU A 168 0.50 17.48 7.73
N MET A 169 -0.50 16.83 7.12
CA MET A 169 -1.50 16.02 7.84
C MET A 169 -0.89 14.71 8.36
N GLU A 170 -0.01 14.09 7.57
CA GLU A 170 0.72 12.87 7.98
C GLU A 170 1.46 13.04 9.30
N ARG A 171 2.09 14.21 9.54
CA ARG A 171 2.83 14.46 10.79
C ARG A 171 1.96 14.36 12.04
N VAL A 172 0.67 14.59 11.91
CA VAL A 172 -0.30 14.50 13.01
C VAL A 172 -0.78 13.07 13.19
N ALA A 173 -0.93 12.32 12.09
CA ALA A 173 -1.40 10.94 12.11
C ALA A 173 -0.33 9.96 12.65
N TRP A 174 0.96 10.23 12.40
CA TRP A 174 2.04 9.34 12.81
C TRP A 174 2.60 9.69 14.20
N PRO A 175 3.04 8.68 15.00
CA PRO A 175 3.68 8.90 16.29
C PRO A 175 5.14 9.36 16.10
N MET A 176 5.35 10.48 15.42
CA MET A 176 6.67 11.03 15.06
C MET A 176 7.61 11.15 16.26
N ARG A 177 7.08 11.54 17.42
CA ARG A 177 7.83 11.66 18.68
C ARG A 177 8.42 10.32 19.13
N GLU A 178 7.73 9.21 18.87
CA GLU A 178 8.19 7.87 19.25
C GLU A 178 9.37 7.43 18.39
N PHE A 179 9.27 7.60 17.07
CA PHE A 179 10.37 7.33 16.15
C PHE A 179 11.62 8.14 16.53
N PHE A 180 11.46 9.44 16.79
CA PHE A 180 12.57 10.28 17.21
C PHE A 180 13.18 9.86 18.56
N ARG A 181 12.36 9.47 19.54
CA ARG A 181 12.85 8.98 20.84
C ARG A 181 13.67 7.69 20.69
N ARG A 182 13.30 6.84 19.74
CA ARG A 182 14.03 5.60 19.39
C ARG A 182 15.23 5.83 18.48
N GLY A 183 15.51 7.09 18.09
CA GLY A 183 16.60 7.41 17.19
C GLY A 183 16.36 7.01 15.72
N ILE A 184 15.11 6.73 15.36
CA ILE A 184 14.69 6.37 14.01
C ILE A 184 14.31 7.65 13.26
N ASN A 185 14.98 7.90 12.14
CA ASN A 185 14.63 8.99 11.23
C ASN A 185 13.40 8.61 10.42
N VAL A 186 12.72 9.63 9.89
CA VAL A 186 11.45 9.42 9.22
C VAL A 186 11.40 10.15 7.89
N SER A 187 10.88 9.47 6.87
CA SER A 187 10.49 10.08 5.60
C SER A 187 9.03 9.79 5.29
N LEU A 188 8.30 10.77 4.78
CA LEU A 188 6.90 10.66 4.41
C LEU A 188 6.81 10.42 2.90
N PHE A 189 6.24 9.30 2.50
CA PHE A 189 6.06 8.91 1.10
C PHE A 189 4.62 9.19 0.66
N ALA A 190 4.46 9.78 -0.52
CA ALA A 190 3.15 9.99 -1.13
C ALA A 190 2.84 8.85 -2.12
N LEU A 191 1.79 8.08 -1.84
CA LEU A 191 1.23 7.08 -2.74
C LEU A 191 0.84 7.70 -4.10
N PRO A 192 0.79 6.90 -5.18
CA PRO A 192 0.26 7.34 -6.47
C PRO A 192 -1.10 8.01 -6.32
N PHE A 193 -1.34 9.11 -7.04
CA PHE A 193 -2.58 9.91 -7.00
C PHE A 193 -2.94 10.56 -5.66
N HIS A 194 -2.07 10.50 -4.64
CA HIS A 194 -2.33 11.10 -3.33
C HIS A 194 -1.53 12.38 -3.10
N GLY A 195 -2.09 13.31 -2.33
CA GLY A 195 -1.42 14.55 -1.94
C GLY A 195 -0.99 15.38 -3.14
N ARG A 196 0.30 15.63 -3.31
CA ARG A 196 0.81 16.39 -4.48
C ARG A 196 0.84 15.58 -5.78
N ARG A 197 0.42 14.31 -5.76
CA ARG A 197 0.40 13.41 -6.92
C ARG A 197 -0.99 13.28 -7.55
N GLY A 198 -2.02 13.89 -6.97
CA GLY A 198 -3.39 13.95 -7.49
C GLY A 198 -4.20 15.00 -6.74
N HIS A 199 -5.19 15.62 -7.40
CA HIS A 199 -5.93 16.76 -6.83
C HIS A 199 -7.36 16.40 -6.39
N SER A 200 -7.77 15.17 -6.67
CA SER A 200 -9.12 14.67 -6.40
C SER A 200 -9.28 14.25 -4.92
N PHE A 201 -10.47 14.47 -4.36
CA PHE A 201 -10.87 13.91 -3.08
C PHE A 201 -12.28 13.31 -3.20
N PRO A 202 -12.44 11.97 -3.03
CA PRO A 202 -11.39 10.98 -2.74
C PRO A 202 -10.33 10.87 -3.84
N PRO A 203 -9.11 10.34 -3.54
CA PRO A 203 -8.09 10.13 -4.56
C PRO A 203 -8.54 9.19 -5.68
N GLU A 204 -8.00 9.37 -6.87
CA GLU A 204 -8.31 8.57 -8.08
C GLU A 204 -7.81 7.12 -8.03
N TRP A 205 -6.94 6.80 -7.09
CA TRP A 205 -6.44 5.43 -6.88
C TRP A 205 -6.47 5.07 -5.40
N PRO A 206 -6.87 3.84 -5.05
CA PRO A 206 -7.50 2.80 -5.88
C PRO A 206 -8.88 3.20 -6.43
N GLN A 207 -9.31 2.52 -7.50
CA GLN A 207 -10.63 2.67 -8.14
C GLN A 207 -11.18 1.34 -8.67
N GLN A 208 -12.45 1.30 -9.08
CA GLN A 208 -13.14 0.07 -9.50
C GLN A 208 -12.54 -0.60 -10.74
N ASP A 209 -11.84 0.14 -11.60
CA ASP A 209 -11.05 -0.46 -12.69
C ASP A 209 -9.90 -1.28 -12.10
N THR A 210 -9.97 -2.61 -12.28
CA THR A 210 -9.00 -3.57 -11.76
C THR A 210 -7.59 -3.33 -12.34
N ALA A 211 -7.50 -3.01 -13.62
CA ALA A 211 -6.22 -2.73 -14.29
C ALA A 211 -5.58 -1.47 -13.69
N PHE A 212 -6.37 -0.41 -13.50
CA PHE A 212 -5.91 0.84 -12.92
C PHE A 212 -5.44 0.65 -11.48
N THR A 213 -6.21 -0.11 -10.69
CA THR A 213 -5.84 -0.46 -9.32
C THR A 213 -4.51 -1.22 -9.24
N ILE A 214 -4.34 -2.26 -10.07
CA ILE A 214 -3.10 -3.05 -10.09
C ILE A 214 -1.93 -2.17 -10.50
N GLU A 215 -2.10 -1.32 -11.51
CA GLU A 215 -1.05 -0.44 -11.99
C GLU A 215 -0.62 0.60 -10.95
N GLY A 216 -1.53 1.13 -10.14
CA GLY A 216 -1.16 1.99 -9.01
C GLY A 216 -0.37 1.26 -7.93
N PHE A 217 -0.67 -0.01 -7.64
CA PHE A 217 0.21 -0.81 -6.77
C PHE A 217 1.59 -1.01 -7.41
N ARG A 218 1.65 -1.33 -8.71
CA ARG A 218 2.93 -1.47 -9.44
C ARG A 218 3.75 -0.20 -9.36
N GLN A 219 3.14 0.96 -9.57
CA GLN A 219 3.79 2.26 -9.46
C GLN A 219 4.27 2.53 -8.04
N ALA A 220 3.44 2.26 -7.02
CA ALA A 220 3.81 2.46 -5.62
C ALA A 220 5.03 1.62 -5.23
N ILE A 221 5.06 0.35 -5.63
CA ILE A 221 6.19 -0.56 -5.37
C ILE A 221 7.45 -0.15 -6.14
N TRP A 222 7.31 0.27 -7.40
CA TRP A 222 8.42 0.83 -8.19
C TRP A 222 9.04 2.05 -7.49
N ASP A 223 8.21 2.98 -7.05
CA ASP A 223 8.65 4.20 -6.38
C ASP A 223 9.24 3.92 -4.98
N LEU A 224 8.69 2.96 -4.23
CA LEU A 224 9.22 2.57 -2.92
C LEU A 224 10.61 1.95 -3.02
N GLN A 225 10.89 1.14 -4.03
CA GLN A 225 12.24 0.63 -4.28
C GLN A 225 13.24 1.76 -4.53
N ILE A 226 12.85 2.80 -5.29
CA ILE A 226 13.68 4.00 -5.52
C ILE A 226 13.86 4.78 -4.21
N ALA A 227 12.79 4.94 -3.42
CA ALA A 227 12.84 5.64 -2.14
C ALA A 227 13.78 4.94 -1.14
N ILE A 228 13.72 3.60 -1.05
CA ILE A 228 14.60 2.79 -0.22
C ILE A 228 16.06 3.03 -0.61
N ARG A 229 16.38 2.89 -1.90
CA ARG A 229 17.73 3.13 -2.41
C ARG A 229 18.19 4.56 -2.13
N ALA A 230 17.34 5.56 -2.36
CA ALA A 230 17.67 6.96 -2.08
C ALA A 230 18.00 7.21 -0.61
N MET A 231 17.30 6.56 0.33
CA MET A 231 17.59 6.68 1.76
C MET A 231 18.87 5.96 2.16
N ARG A 232 19.17 4.79 1.57
CA ARG A 232 20.45 4.10 1.76
C ARG A 232 21.61 4.93 1.21
N ASP A 233 21.48 5.46 0.00
CA ASP A 233 22.48 6.35 -0.63
C ASP A 233 22.70 7.64 0.18
N ALA A 234 21.66 8.11 0.87
CA ALA A 234 21.76 9.24 1.79
C ALA A 234 22.45 8.90 3.13
N GLY A 235 22.82 7.63 3.35
CA GLY A 235 23.60 7.15 4.49
C GLY A 235 22.79 6.52 5.63
N ALA A 236 21.51 6.20 5.42
CA ALA A 236 20.73 5.45 6.42
C ALA A 236 21.38 4.08 6.67
N SER A 237 21.52 3.68 7.95
CA SER A 237 22.11 2.36 8.28
C SER A 237 21.15 1.21 8.00
N HIS A 238 19.85 1.46 8.20
CA HIS A 238 18.76 0.56 7.87
C HIS A 238 17.59 1.36 7.29
N VAL A 239 16.82 0.77 6.39
CA VAL A 239 15.62 1.36 5.80
C VAL A 239 14.47 0.37 5.89
N GLY A 240 13.44 0.75 6.64
CA GLY A 240 12.17 0.03 6.68
C GLY A 240 11.01 0.86 6.15
N VAL A 241 9.90 0.18 5.88
CA VAL A 241 8.66 0.79 5.39
C VAL A 241 7.53 0.55 6.39
N VAL A 242 6.86 1.63 6.79
CA VAL A 242 5.74 1.59 7.72
C VAL A 242 4.51 2.13 7.02
N GLY A 243 3.47 1.33 6.89
CA GLY A 243 2.28 1.70 6.13
C GLY A 243 1.02 1.71 6.98
N MET A 244 0.12 2.66 6.74
CA MET A 244 -1.21 2.70 7.39
C MET A 244 -2.31 2.38 6.37
N SER A 245 -3.26 1.50 6.71
CA SER A 245 -4.41 1.20 5.85
C SER A 245 -3.98 0.76 4.45
N LEU A 246 -4.30 1.52 3.39
CA LEU A 246 -3.81 1.29 2.02
C LEU A 246 -2.28 1.23 1.94
N GLY A 247 -1.60 2.13 2.65
CA GLY A 247 -0.14 2.09 2.79
C GLY A 247 0.34 0.83 3.51
N GLY A 248 -0.45 0.30 4.44
CA GLY A 248 -0.17 -0.95 5.16
C GLY A 248 -0.19 -2.16 4.22
N TYR A 249 -1.23 -2.27 3.37
CA TYR A 249 -1.28 -3.29 2.32
C TYR A 249 -0.09 -3.14 1.36
N THR A 250 0.21 -1.91 0.93
CA THR A 250 1.32 -1.61 0.03
C THR A 250 2.68 -2.01 0.63
N ALA A 251 2.89 -1.75 1.93
CA ALA A 251 4.11 -2.12 2.64
C ALA A 251 4.24 -3.65 2.77
N SER A 252 3.15 -4.35 3.08
CA SER A 252 3.12 -5.82 3.10
C SER A 252 3.42 -6.41 1.72
N LEU A 253 2.85 -5.84 0.65
CA LEU A 253 3.13 -6.26 -0.72
C LEU A 253 4.60 -6.05 -1.07
N LEU A 254 5.19 -4.91 -0.70
CA LEU A 254 6.62 -4.62 -0.93
C LEU A 254 7.55 -5.69 -0.34
N ALA A 255 7.24 -6.20 0.86
CA ALA A 255 8.02 -7.25 1.50
C ALA A 255 8.09 -8.56 0.70
N THR A 256 7.13 -8.79 -0.20
CA THR A 256 7.12 -9.95 -1.10
C THR A 256 7.88 -9.73 -2.40
N VAL A 257 8.21 -8.47 -2.71
CA VAL A 257 8.78 -8.06 -3.99
C VAL A 257 10.29 -7.87 -3.92
N THR A 258 10.80 -7.31 -2.84
CA THR A 258 12.22 -6.97 -2.71
C THR A 258 12.78 -7.35 -1.34
N SER A 259 14.03 -7.81 -1.33
CA SER A 259 14.83 -8.03 -0.12
C SER A 259 15.59 -6.78 0.35
N ASP A 260 15.48 -5.65 -0.37
CA ASP A 260 16.23 -4.43 -0.05
C ASP A 260 15.68 -3.65 1.15
N VAL A 261 14.52 -4.06 1.68
CA VAL A 261 13.86 -3.47 2.85
C VAL A 261 14.23 -4.25 4.12
N ASP A 262 14.71 -3.56 5.16
CA ASP A 262 15.19 -4.22 6.39
C ASP A 262 14.05 -4.60 7.34
N PHE A 263 12.95 -3.85 7.33
CA PHE A 263 11.75 -4.17 8.11
C PHE A 263 10.50 -3.57 7.49
N VAL A 264 9.35 -4.21 7.74
CA VAL A 264 8.03 -3.70 7.39
C VAL A 264 7.14 -3.67 8.62
N LEU A 265 6.36 -2.59 8.78
CA LEU A 265 5.28 -2.50 9.75
C LEU A 265 3.98 -2.13 9.04
N ALA A 266 3.02 -3.04 9.05
CA ALA A 266 1.67 -2.81 8.53
C ALA A 266 0.75 -2.41 9.70
N TYR A 267 0.35 -1.14 9.74
CA TYR A 267 -0.56 -0.62 10.74
C TYR A 267 -1.98 -0.55 10.16
N ILE A 268 -2.94 -1.21 10.83
CA ILE A 268 -4.35 -1.30 10.40
C ILE A 268 -4.51 -1.54 8.88
N PRO A 269 -3.81 -2.52 8.29
CA PRO A 269 -3.76 -2.66 6.83
C PRO A 269 -5.15 -3.02 6.27
N ILE A 270 -5.39 -2.62 5.02
CA ILE A 270 -6.43 -3.26 4.21
C ILE A 270 -6.00 -4.73 4.03
N CYS A 271 -6.87 -5.69 4.33
CA CYS A 271 -6.57 -7.12 4.21
C CYS A 271 -7.08 -7.72 2.89
N SER A 272 -8.17 -7.17 2.37
CA SER A 272 -8.75 -7.53 1.08
C SER A 272 -9.04 -6.25 0.32
N VAL A 273 -8.39 -6.12 -0.83
CA VAL A 273 -8.59 -4.99 -1.75
C VAL A 273 -9.99 -5.05 -2.37
N ALA A 274 -10.53 -6.24 -2.59
CA ALA A 274 -11.88 -6.44 -3.12
C ALA A 274 -12.98 -6.08 -2.11
N ASP A 275 -12.72 -6.17 -0.80
CA ASP A 275 -13.73 -5.87 0.23
C ASP A 275 -13.95 -4.36 0.43
N VAL A 276 -13.09 -3.53 -0.15
CA VAL A 276 -13.05 -2.08 0.06
C VAL A 276 -13.23 -1.26 -1.22
N MET A 277 -13.50 -1.93 -2.34
CA MET A 277 -13.83 -1.33 -3.65
C MET A 277 -15.21 -1.77 -4.13
#